data_AF-A0A957JV89-F1
#
_entry.id   AF-A0A957JV89-F1
#
_cell.length_a   1.000
_cell.length_b   1.000
_cell.length_c   1.000
_cell.angle_alpha   90.00
_cell.angle_beta   90.00
_cell.angle_gamma   90.00
#
_symmetry.space_group_name_H-M   'P 1'
#
loop_
_entity.id
_entity.type
_entity.pdbx_description
1 polymer ?
#
loop_
_entity_poly.entity_id
_entity_poly.type
_entity_poly.pdbx_seq_one_letter_code
_entity_poly.pdbx_strand_id
1 'polypeptide(L)'
;MHKRLVVLMVILALLVAGCGGTSAQPTAAPAQATQAPVVEPTATAVPATNTPVPPTNTPVPATDTPASPTDTPVPPTDTPVPPTATVAATEAPTEEAVEPTEEASSGIPMVPHSVVGIEDQCLTCHGPAGVKPVPADHEGRTVDTCLTCHQLDDSGGSAAPGIPHSIVGMETQCLTCHGEGGVKPFPADHTDRPVDTCTTCHTPQS
;
A
#
# COMPACT_ATOMS: atom_id res chain seq x y z
N MET A 1 55.91 42.55 0.93
CA MET A 1 55.96 41.13 1.32
C MET A 1 55.56 40.90 2.79
N HIS A 2 56.00 41.72 3.74
CA HIS A 2 55.65 41.57 5.18
C HIS A 2 54.13 41.61 5.49
N LYS A 3 53.37 42.50 4.84
CA LYS A 3 51.93 42.68 5.13
C LYS A 3 51.05 41.50 4.68
N ARG A 4 51.51 40.70 3.71
CA ARG A 4 50.81 39.48 3.26
C ARG A 4 51.17 38.26 4.12
N LEU A 5 52.36 38.23 4.71
CA LEU A 5 52.80 37.17 5.63
C LEU A 5 52.09 37.28 7.00
N VAL A 6 51.86 38.50 7.49
CA VAL A 6 51.16 38.74 8.77
C VAL A 6 49.68 38.33 8.69
N VAL A 7 49.01 38.59 7.55
CA VAL A 7 47.60 38.20 7.34
C VAL A 7 47.45 36.67 7.25
N LEU A 8 48.40 35.98 6.61
CA LEU A 8 48.41 34.51 6.52
C LEU A 8 48.66 33.84 7.88
N MET A 9 49.52 34.41 8.73
CA MET A 9 49.79 33.90 10.07
C MET A 9 48.60 34.12 11.04
N VAL A 10 47.84 35.20 10.90
CA VAL A 10 46.63 35.45 11.71
C VAL A 10 45.48 34.52 11.31
N ILE A 11 45.32 34.21 10.01
CA ILE A 11 44.29 33.28 9.52
C ILE A 11 44.62 31.83 9.94
N LEU A 12 45.89 31.44 9.93
CA LEU A 12 46.31 30.10 10.36
C LEU A 12 46.15 29.90 11.88
N ALA A 13 46.33 30.96 12.69
CA ALA A 13 46.12 30.89 14.14
C ALA A 13 44.64 30.78 14.55
N LEU A 14 43.71 31.26 13.71
CA LEU A 14 42.26 31.17 13.96
C LEU A 14 41.67 29.79 13.62
N LEU A 15 42.37 28.96 12.84
CA LEU A 15 41.90 27.62 12.43
C LEU A 15 42.21 26.50 13.44
N VAL A 16 43.04 26.73 14.46
CA VAL A 16 43.44 25.68 15.44
C VAL A 16 42.66 25.77 16.76
N ALA A 17 41.83 26.80 16.96
CA ALA A 17 41.10 27.04 18.21
C ALA A 17 39.63 26.54 18.20
N GLY A 18 39.25 25.65 17.27
CA GLY A 18 37.86 25.29 16.98
C GLY A 18 37.53 23.80 17.13
N CYS A 19 38.02 23.11 18.15
CA CYS A 19 37.48 21.80 18.56
C CYS A 19 37.61 21.62 20.08
N GLY A 20 36.72 22.30 20.80
CA GLY A 20 36.48 22.11 22.22
C GLY A 20 34.98 21.98 22.45
N GLY A 21 34.39 20.90 21.93
CA GLY A 21 33.02 20.52 22.24
C GLY A 21 32.92 20.18 23.72
N THR A 22 32.45 21.15 24.51
CA THR A 22 32.03 20.93 25.88
C THR A 22 30.79 20.04 25.85
N SER A 23 30.97 18.76 26.14
CA SER A 23 29.86 17.88 26.48
C SER A 23 29.27 18.38 27.79
N ALA A 24 28.23 19.20 27.71
CA ALA A 24 27.30 19.41 28.80
C ALA A 24 26.61 18.08 29.08
N GLN A 25 27.21 17.28 29.96
CA GLN A 25 26.57 16.15 30.58
C GLN A 25 25.35 16.69 31.34
N PRO A 26 24.12 16.22 31.07
CA PRO A 26 23.00 16.55 31.91
C PRO A 26 23.27 15.93 33.27
N THR A 27 23.52 16.78 34.27
CA THR A 27 23.44 16.37 35.68
C THR A 27 21.99 15.99 35.92
N ALA A 28 21.66 14.71 35.72
CA ALA A 28 20.50 14.11 36.32
C ALA A 28 20.69 14.27 37.83
N ALA A 29 19.89 15.16 38.43
CA ALA A 29 19.71 15.16 39.87
C ALA A 29 19.39 13.73 40.30
N PRO A 30 19.94 13.25 41.43
CA PRO A 30 19.50 11.97 41.97
C PRO A 30 18.01 12.09 42.25
N ALA A 31 17.19 11.43 41.43
CA ALA A 31 15.80 11.23 41.72
C ALA A 31 15.76 10.45 43.03
N GLN A 32 15.52 11.16 44.13
CA GLN A 32 15.14 10.53 45.37
C GLN A 32 13.88 9.73 45.05
N ALA A 33 14.00 8.41 45.13
CA ALA A 33 12.88 7.51 45.04
C ALA A 33 11.92 7.84 46.20
N THR A 34 10.95 8.70 45.95
CA THR A 34 9.73 8.74 46.76
C THR A 34 9.05 7.41 46.54
N GLN A 35 9.25 6.50 47.50
CA GLN A 35 8.46 5.30 47.63
C GLN A 35 7.00 5.74 47.79
N ALA A 36 6.19 5.56 46.75
CA ALA A 36 4.76 5.62 46.88
C ALA A 36 4.34 4.56 47.91
N PRO A 37 3.37 4.85 48.80
CA PRO A 37 2.85 3.84 49.70
C PRO A 37 2.33 2.67 48.85
N VAL A 38 2.89 1.48 49.09
CA VAL A 38 2.37 0.22 48.56
C VAL A 38 0.98 0.03 49.16
N VAL A 39 -0.04 0.45 48.42
CA VAL A 39 -1.41 0.05 48.70
C VAL A 39 -1.58 -1.29 48.00
N GLU A 40 -1.57 -2.37 48.78
CA GLU A 40 -1.88 -3.69 48.26
C GLU A 40 -3.27 -3.66 47.60
N PRO A 41 -3.42 -4.16 46.36
CA PRO A 41 -4.74 -4.34 45.79
C PRO A 41 -5.41 -5.49 46.52
N THR A 42 -6.34 -5.18 47.43
CA THR A 42 -7.30 -6.15 47.93
C THR A 42 -8.18 -6.59 46.76
N ALA A 43 -7.76 -7.63 46.06
CA ALA A 43 -8.56 -8.30 45.05
C ALA A 43 -9.68 -9.07 45.77
N THR A 44 -10.83 -8.43 45.92
CA THR A 44 -12.08 -9.13 46.20
C THR A 44 -12.38 -10.00 44.98
N ALA A 45 -12.11 -11.30 45.09
CA ALA A 45 -12.42 -12.27 44.05
C ALA A 45 -13.93 -12.27 43.79
N VAL A 46 -14.33 -11.83 42.59
CA VAL A 46 -15.69 -12.01 42.09
C VAL A 46 -15.78 -13.45 41.57
N PRO A 47 -16.72 -14.29 42.06
CA PRO A 47 -16.83 -15.65 41.59
C PRO A 47 -17.28 -15.66 40.11
N ALA A 48 -16.49 -16.30 39.25
CA ALA A 48 -16.86 -16.52 37.86
C ALA A 48 -18.02 -17.53 37.78
N THR A 49 -19.21 -17.06 37.41
CA THR A 49 -20.34 -17.94 37.07
C THR A 49 -20.17 -18.43 35.63
N ASN A 50 -19.50 -19.57 35.47
CA ASN A 50 -19.50 -20.32 34.21
C ASN A 50 -20.84 -21.06 34.07
N THR A 51 -21.85 -20.40 33.50
CA THR A 51 -23.05 -21.09 33.04
C THR A 51 -22.84 -21.45 31.56
N PRO A 52 -22.62 -22.74 31.23
CA PRO A 52 -22.50 -23.17 29.84
C PRO A 52 -23.84 -22.97 29.12
N VAL A 53 -23.83 -22.23 28.02
CA VAL A 53 -24.95 -22.13 27.09
C VAL A 53 -24.99 -23.42 26.26
N PRO A 54 -26.11 -24.17 26.22
CA PRO A 54 -26.19 -25.38 25.42
C PRO A 54 -26.10 -25.05 23.91
N PRO A 55 -25.39 -25.85 23.11
CA PRO A 55 -25.34 -25.65 21.67
C PRO A 55 -26.68 -26.05 21.03
N THR A 56 -27.36 -25.08 20.42
CA THR A 56 -28.53 -25.34 19.57
C THR A 56 -28.06 -25.82 18.20
N ASN A 57 -27.87 -27.14 18.05
CA ASN A 57 -27.63 -27.77 16.76
C ASN A 57 -28.98 -27.97 16.04
N THR A 58 -29.49 -26.93 15.39
CA THR A 58 -30.60 -27.09 14.45
C THR A 58 -30.02 -27.23 13.04
N PRO A 59 -30.03 -28.44 12.43
CA PRO A 59 -29.54 -28.64 11.08
C PRO A 59 -30.41 -27.87 10.08
N VAL A 60 -29.77 -27.05 9.25
CA VAL A 60 -30.40 -26.40 8.09
C VAL A 60 -30.47 -27.45 6.96
N PRO A 61 -31.64 -27.68 6.34
CA PRO A 61 -31.75 -28.64 5.24
C PRO A 61 -30.97 -28.13 4.01
N ALA A 62 -30.00 -28.92 3.54
CA ALA A 62 -29.29 -28.67 2.29
C ALA A 62 -30.25 -28.88 1.11
N THR A 63 -30.39 -27.85 0.26
CA THR A 63 -31.09 -27.96 -1.03
C THR A 63 -30.03 -27.98 -2.12
N ASP A 64 -29.48 -29.16 -2.38
CA ASP A 64 -28.61 -29.41 -3.52
C ASP A 64 -29.47 -29.56 -4.79
N THR A 65 -29.72 -28.45 -5.48
CA THR A 65 -30.21 -28.49 -6.87
C THR A 65 -29.03 -28.24 -7.81
N PRO A 66 -28.53 -29.25 -8.53
CA PRO A 66 -27.46 -29.04 -9.51
C PRO A 66 -27.97 -28.19 -10.68
N ALA A 67 -27.29 -27.08 -10.95
CA ALA A 67 -27.46 -26.36 -12.20
C ALA A 67 -26.78 -27.16 -13.33
N SER A 68 -27.53 -27.44 -14.40
CA SER A 68 -27.02 -28.12 -15.59
C SER A 68 -26.08 -27.20 -16.38
N PRO A 69 -24.83 -27.60 -16.68
CA PRO A 69 -23.99 -26.82 -17.58
C PRO A 69 -24.50 -26.94 -19.02
N THR A 70 -24.63 -25.79 -19.70
CA THR A 70 -24.89 -25.73 -21.15
C THR A 70 -23.60 -25.31 -21.82
N ASP A 71 -22.76 -26.29 -22.15
CA ASP A 71 -21.58 -26.08 -22.99
C ASP A 71 -22.02 -25.99 -24.46
N THR A 72 -22.22 -24.76 -24.95
CA THR A 72 -22.33 -24.52 -26.40
C THR A 72 -20.94 -24.15 -26.93
N PRO A 73 -20.27 -25.03 -27.70
CA PRO A 73 -18.98 -24.71 -28.28
C PRO A 73 -19.12 -23.62 -29.34
N VAL A 74 -18.36 -22.54 -29.19
CA VAL A 74 -18.19 -21.50 -30.21
C VAL A 74 -17.20 -22.03 -31.26
N PRO A 75 -17.54 -22.04 -32.57
CA PRO A 75 -16.62 -22.49 -33.60
C PRO A 75 -15.44 -21.52 -33.74
N PRO A 76 -14.20 -22.01 -33.98
CA PRO A 76 -13.07 -21.14 -34.29
C PRO A 76 -13.25 -20.53 -35.69
N THR A 77 -13.11 -19.21 -35.78
CA THR A 77 -12.99 -18.50 -37.05
C THR A 77 -11.52 -18.50 -37.48
N ASP A 78 -11.15 -19.42 -38.36
CA ASP A 78 -9.86 -19.40 -39.05
C ASP A 78 -9.85 -18.30 -40.11
N THR A 79 -9.50 -17.07 -39.71
CA THR A 79 -9.15 -16.01 -40.66
C THR A 79 -7.67 -16.14 -41.04
N PRO A 80 -7.31 -16.48 -42.28
CA PRO A 80 -5.91 -16.54 -42.70
C PRO A 80 -5.29 -15.14 -42.77
N VAL A 81 -4.17 -14.96 -42.08
CA VAL A 81 -3.29 -13.78 -42.19
C VAL A 81 -2.52 -13.86 -43.52
N PRO A 82 -2.49 -12.81 -44.35
CA PRO A 82 -1.68 -12.80 -45.57
C PRO A 82 -0.18 -12.70 -45.24
N PRO A 83 0.71 -13.37 -46.00
CA PRO A 83 2.15 -13.32 -45.74
C PRO A 83 2.78 -11.99 -46.15
N THR A 84 3.73 -11.59 -45.32
CA THR A 84 4.70 -10.50 -45.43
C THR A 84 5.32 -10.36 -46.81
N ALA A 85 5.16 -9.19 -47.44
CA ALA A 85 5.95 -8.78 -48.59
C ALA A 85 7.31 -8.25 -48.11
N THR A 86 8.36 -9.01 -48.36
CA THR A 86 9.75 -8.55 -48.34
C THR A 86 9.97 -7.60 -49.51
N VAL A 87 10.36 -6.35 -49.22
CA VAL A 87 10.94 -5.46 -50.23
C VAL A 87 12.22 -4.84 -49.68
N ALA A 88 13.25 -4.90 -50.52
CA ALA A 88 14.63 -4.59 -50.26
C ALA A 88 14.90 -3.08 -50.07
N ALA A 89 15.99 -2.81 -49.38
CA ALA A 89 16.58 -1.48 -49.18
C ALA A 89 16.86 -0.75 -50.50
N THR A 90 16.62 0.56 -50.51
CA THR A 90 17.29 1.55 -51.37
C THR A 90 17.20 2.91 -50.67
N GLU A 91 18.23 3.71 -50.88
CA GLU A 91 18.79 4.72 -49.97
C GLU A 91 17.99 6.03 -49.82
N ALA A 92 18.31 6.74 -48.74
CA ALA A 92 17.88 8.09 -48.37
C ALA A 92 18.45 9.16 -49.37
N PRO A 93 17.98 10.44 -49.38
CA PRO A 93 18.07 11.33 -48.21
C PRO A 93 16.94 12.39 -48.03
N THR A 94 16.81 12.85 -46.77
CA THR A 94 16.37 14.19 -46.26
C THR A 94 15.14 14.90 -46.86
N GLU A 95 14.08 15.07 -46.04
CA GLU A 95 13.67 16.37 -45.47
C GLU A 95 12.43 16.20 -44.55
N GLU A 96 12.64 16.47 -43.26
CA GLU A 96 11.78 17.19 -42.31
C GLU A 96 10.25 17.22 -42.54
N ALA A 97 9.56 16.23 -41.98
CA ALA A 97 8.21 16.37 -41.44
C ALA A 97 8.05 15.32 -40.33
N VAL A 98 8.44 15.67 -39.11
CA VAL A 98 8.04 14.93 -37.91
C VAL A 98 6.56 15.24 -37.68
N GLU A 99 5.70 14.44 -38.30
CA GLU A 99 4.37 14.22 -37.76
C GLU A 99 4.55 13.75 -36.32
N PRO A 100 3.86 14.33 -35.33
CA PRO A 100 3.85 13.74 -34.01
C PRO A 100 3.13 12.41 -34.18
N THR A 101 3.92 11.33 -34.26
CA THR A 101 3.46 9.97 -34.01
C THR A 101 2.58 10.07 -32.78
N GLU A 102 1.28 9.83 -32.97
CA GLU A 102 0.34 9.73 -31.86
C GLU A 102 0.95 8.75 -30.88
N GLU A 103 1.39 9.29 -29.74
CA GLU A 103 1.95 8.48 -28.67
C GLU A 103 0.86 7.48 -28.33
N ALA A 104 1.16 6.21 -28.58
CA ALA A 104 0.43 5.11 -28.02
C ALA A 104 0.22 5.46 -26.55
N SER A 105 -1.04 5.69 -26.18
CA SER A 105 -1.48 5.73 -24.80
C SER A 105 -0.97 4.44 -24.18
N SER A 106 0.19 4.58 -23.56
CA SER A 106 1.03 3.48 -23.11
C SER A 106 0.19 2.75 -22.09
N GLY A 107 0.29 1.41 -22.03
CA GLY A 107 -0.49 0.54 -21.14
C GLY A 107 -0.24 0.75 -19.63
N ILE A 108 0.02 1.99 -19.22
CA ILE A 108 0.18 2.49 -17.87
C ILE A 108 -1.23 2.50 -17.25
N PRO A 109 -1.48 1.65 -16.23
CA PRO A 109 -2.77 1.61 -15.58
C PRO A 109 -3.02 2.88 -14.77
N MET A 110 -4.29 3.30 -14.72
CA MET A 110 -4.75 4.30 -13.77
C MET A 110 -4.82 3.72 -12.36
N VAL A 111 -4.73 4.61 -11.36
CA VAL A 111 -4.87 4.27 -9.94
C VAL A 111 -6.37 4.30 -9.60
N PRO A 112 -6.99 3.15 -9.24
CA PRO A 112 -8.44 3.04 -9.02
C PRO A 112 -8.89 3.42 -7.59
N HIS A 113 -7.96 3.87 -6.76
CA HIS A 113 -8.20 4.21 -5.36
C HIS A 113 -7.63 5.58 -5.03
N SER A 114 -8.19 6.22 -4.01
CA SER A 114 -7.67 7.49 -3.51
C SER A 114 -6.25 7.30 -2.95
N VAL A 115 -5.45 8.36 -3.02
CA VAL A 115 -4.11 8.45 -2.42
C VAL A 115 -4.02 9.58 -1.38
N VAL A 116 -5.14 10.23 -1.06
CA VAL A 116 -5.17 11.35 -0.10
C VAL A 116 -4.69 10.87 1.26
N GLY A 117 -3.64 11.50 1.80
CA GLY A 117 -3.00 11.17 3.07
C GLY A 117 -1.95 10.05 3.01
N ILE A 118 -1.73 9.43 1.85
CA ILE A 118 -0.74 8.38 1.63
C ILE A 118 0.10 8.60 0.36
N GLU A 119 0.20 9.84 -0.10
CA GLU A 119 0.81 10.23 -1.39
C GLU A 119 2.27 9.79 -1.52
N ASP A 120 3.02 9.82 -0.42
CA ASP A 120 4.45 9.41 -0.37
C ASP A 120 4.63 7.96 0.11
N GLN A 121 3.55 7.23 0.32
CA GLN A 121 3.55 5.90 0.94
C GLN A 121 3.10 4.79 -0.03
N CYS A 122 3.20 5.04 -1.35
CA CYS A 122 2.75 4.10 -2.39
C CYS A 122 3.33 2.69 -2.19
N LEU A 123 4.60 2.60 -1.78
CA LEU A 123 5.30 1.33 -1.59
C LEU A 123 4.86 0.53 -0.37
N THR A 124 4.04 1.09 0.53
CA THR A 124 3.40 0.29 1.59
C THR A 124 2.49 -0.77 0.99
N CYS A 125 1.78 -0.44 -0.10
CA CYS A 125 0.87 -1.36 -0.78
C CYS A 125 1.43 -1.89 -2.11
N HIS A 126 2.33 -1.15 -2.74
CA HIS A 126 2.95 -1.52 -4.02
C HIS A 126 4.40 -2.00 -3.88
N GLY A 127 4.94 -2.13 -2.67
CA GLY A 127 6.26 -2.71 -2.46
C GLY A 127 6.32 -4.20 -2.83
N PRO A 128 7.51 -4.84 -2.77
CA PRO A 128 7.71 -6.23 -3.16
C PRO A 128 6.80 -7.25 -2.43
N ALA A 129 6.39 -6.92 -1.20
CA ALA A 129 5.48 -7.71 -0.38
C ALA A 129 4.12 -7.04 -0.16
N GLY A 130 3.84 -5.97 -0.91
CA GLY A 130 2.58 -5.23 -0.80
C GLY A 130 1.41 -5.97 -1.48
N VAL A 131 0.20 -5.43 -1.31
CA VAL A 131 -1.05 -5.96 -1.90
C VAL A 131 -0.95 -6.10 -3.42
N LYS A 132 -0.30 -5.15 -4.11
CA LYS A 132 -0.12 -5.18 -5.55
C LYS A 132 1.28 -4.70 -5.93
N PRO A 133 2.30 -5.56 -5.87
CA PRO A 133 3.68 -5.16 -6.08
C PRO A 133 3.89 -4.44 -7.42
N VAL A 134 4.74 -3.40 -7.42
CA VAL A 134 5.17 -2.73 -8.65
C VAL A 134 5.89 -3.75 -9.54
N PRO A 135 5.67 -3.73 -10.87
CA PRO A 135 6.41 -4.59 -11.77
C PRO A 135 7.91 -4.28 -11.77
N ALA A 136 8.73 -5.26 -12.18
CA ALA A 136 10.19 -5.16 -12.13
C ALA A 136 10.78 -4.04 -13.01
N ASP A 137 10.06 -3.60 -14.04
CA ASP A 137 10.47 -2.53 -14.97
C ASP A 137 10.46 -1.11 -14.36
N HIS A 138 10.04 -0.98 -13.10
CA HIS A 138 10.14 0.24 -12.32
C HIS A 138 11.44 0.33 -11.49
N GLU A 139 12.41 -0.58 -11.73
CA GLU A 139 13.70 -0.55 -11.06
C GLU A 139 14.36 0.84 -11.18
N GLY A 140 14.79 1.39 -10.04
CA GLY A 140 15.45 2.70 -9.97
C GLY A 140 14.51 3.92 -10.00
N ARG A 141 13.19 3.74 -10.10
CA ARG A 141 12.22 4.84 -9.96
C ARG A 141 11.96 5.15 -8.49
N THR A 142 11.72 6.43 -8.19
CA THR A 142 11.44 6.94 -6.85
C THR A 142 9.94 7.24 -6.67
N VAL A 143 9.44 7.21 -5.43
CA VAL A 143 8.00 7.28 -5.11
C VAL A 143 7.33 8.57 -5.61
N ASP A 144 8.08 9.67 -5.63
CA ASP A 144 7.64 10.98 -6.13
C ASP A 144 7.31 11.00 -7.63
N THR A 145 7.74 9.98 -8.38
CA THR A 145 7.48 9.87 -9.83
C THR A 145 6.22 9.10 -10.17
N CYS A 146 5.60 8.40 -9.20
CA CYS A 146 4.47 7.49 -9.47
C CYS A 146 3.31 8.19 -10.18
N LEU A 147 2.89 9.35 -9.68
CA LEU A 147 1.76 10.11 -10.22
C LEU A 147 2.09 10.90 -11.50
N THR A 148 3.35 10.89 -11.95
CA THR A 148 3.72 11.47 -13.26
C THR A 148 3.13 10.64 -14.39
N CYS A 149 3.03 9.33 -14.20
CA CYS A 149 2.52 8.38 -15.19
C CYS A 149 1.18 7.76 -14.76
N HIS A 150 1.08 7.31 -13.52
CA HIS A 150 -0.14 6.71 -12.98
C HIS A 150 -1.10 7.80 -12.52
N GLN A 151 -2.04 8.14 -13.39
CA GLN A 151 -3.08 9.11 -13.06
C GLN A 151 -4.13 8.48 -12.14
N LEU A 152 -4.66 9.27 -11.22
CA LEU A 152 -5.90 8.94 -10.51
C LEU A 152 -7.02 8.90 -11.54
N ASP A 153 -7.93 7.95 -11.41
CA ASP A 153 -9.12 7.97 -12.26
C ASP A 153 -9.97 9.21 -11.95
N ASP A 154 -10.62 9.78 -12.97
CA ASP A 154 -11.46 10.99 -12.83
C ASP A 154 -12.67 10.78 -11.91
N SER A 155 -12.95 9.54 -11.51
CA SER A 155 -13.91 9.20 -10.46
C SER A 155 -13.38 9.48 -9.04
N GLY A 156 -12.14 9.96 -8.93
CA GLY A 156 -11.52 10.38 -7.68
C GLY A 156 -10.94 9.26 -6.84
N GLY A 157 -10.69 8.08 -7.42
CA GLY A 157 -10.31 6.87 -6.72
C GLY A 157 -11.40 6.42 -5.77
N SER A 158 -11.85 5.16 -5.85
CA SER A 158 -12.80 4.67 -4.85
C SER A 158 -12.11 4.67 -3.48
N ALA A 159 -12.43 5.66 -2.64
CA ALA A 159 -12.01 5.65 -1.25
C ALA A 159 -12.63 4.42 -0.59
N ALA A 160 -11.82 3.63 0.09
CA ALA A 160 -12.32 2.47 0.81
C ALA A 160 -13.34 2.95 1.85
N PRO A 161 -14.59 2.44 1.82
CA PRO A 161 -15.61 2.87 2.77
C PRO A 161 -15.21 2.47 4.19
N GLY A 162 -15.39 3.39 5.13
CA GLY A 162 -15.20 3.09 6.55
C GLY A 162 -16.18 2.04 7.07
N ILE A 163 -15.76 1.23 8.02
CA ILE A 163 -16.53 0.14 8.60
C ILE A 163 -17.55 0.72 9.60
N PRO A 164 -18.87 0.61 9.33
CA PRO A 164 -19.92 1.24 10.16
C PRO A 164 -20.32 0.40 11.38
N HIS A 165 -19.69 -0.75 11.59
CA HIS A 165 -20.00 -1.68 12.67
C HIS A 165 -18.73 -2.08 13.41
N SER A 166 -18.91 -2.59 14.63
CA SER A 166 -17.79 -3.16 15.38
C SER A 166 -17.23 -4.38 14.66
N ILE A 167 -15.91 -4.56 14.78
CA ILE A 167 -15.18 -5.75 14.32
C ILE A 167 -14.52 -6.51 15.48
N VAL A 168 -14.76 -6.07 16.73
CA VAL A 168 -14.16 -6.68 17.93
C VAL A 168 -14.59 -8.15 18.03
N GLY A 169 -13.63 -9.07 18.02
CA GLY A 169 -13.84 -10.52 18.01
C GLY A 169 -14.11 -11.13 16.63
N MET A 170 -14.11 -10.33 15.56
CA MET A 170 -14.32 -10.76 14.17
C MET A 170 -13.25 -10.22 13.21
N GLU A 171 -12.10 -9.80 13.73
CA GLU A 171 -11.05 -9.09 12.99
C GLU A 171 -10.47 -9.90 11.82
N THR A 172 -10.55 -11.23 11.88
CA THR A 172 -10.09 -12.16 10.83
C THR A 172 -11.23 -12.86 10.10
N GLN A 173 -12.48 -12.51 10.40
CA GLN A 173 -13.68 -13.22 9.94
C GLN A 173 -14.51 -12.36 8.97
N CYS A 174 -13.86 -11.41 8.28
CA CYS A 174 -14.52 -10.46 7.38
C CYS A 174 -15.36 -11.17 6.30
N LEU A 175 -14.85 -12.28 5.77
CA LEU A 175 -15.47 -13.03 4.68
C LEU A 175 -16.79 -13.71 5.06
N THR A 176 -17.11 -13.86 6.35
CA THR A 176 -18.42 -14.39 6.80
C THR A 176 -19.58 -13.55 6.27
N CYS A 177 -19.39 -12.23 6.17
CA CYS A 177 -20.40 -11.30 5.66
C CYS A 177 -20.01 -10.65 4.33
N HIS A 178 -18.70 -10.54 4.06
CA HIS A 178 -18.18 -9.86 2.88
C HIS A 178 -17.60 -10.79 1.81
N GLY A 179 -17.61 -12.11 2.03
CA GLY A 179 -17.20 -13.09 1.02
C GLY A 179 -18.25 -13.29 -0.07
N GLU A 180 -17.97 -14.18 -1.01
CA GLU A 180 -18.89 -14.55 -2.09
C GLU A 180 -20.22 -15.07 -1.52
N GLY A 181 -21.34 -14.51 -1.97
CA GLY A 181 -22.67 -14.84 -1.44
C GLY A 181 -22.96 -14.34 -0.02
N GLY A 182 -22.04 -13.56 0.58
CA GLY A 182 -22.24 -12.91 1.87
C GLY A 182 -23.29 -11.79 1.82
N VAL A 183 -23.58 -11.20 2.98
CA VAL A 183 -24.56 -10.11 3.15
C VAL A 183 -24.20 -8.89 2.29
N LYS A 184 -22.91 -8.54 2.22
CA LYS A 184 -22.40 -7.44 1.40
C LYS A 184 -21.07 -7.86 0.77
N PRO A 185 -21.11 -8.64 -0.32
CA PRO A 185 -19.91 -9.16 -0.95
C PRO A 185 -18.94 -8.04 -1.36
N PHE A 186 -17.64 -8.33 -1.31
CA PHE A 186 -16.62 -7.44 -1.84
C PHE A 186 -16.75 -7.27 -3.37
N PRO A 187 -16.25 -6.17 -3.96
CA PRO A 187 -16.22 -6.02 -5.41
C PRO A 187 -15.15 -6.92 -6.06
N ALA A 188 -15.34 -7.31 -7.32
CA ALA A 188 -14.51 -8.32 -8.00
C ALA A 188 -12.98 -8.02 -8.03
N ASP A 189 -12.56 -6.76 -7.85
CA ASP A 189 -11.14 -6.40 -7.77
C ASP A 189 -10.49 -6.77 -6.42
N HIS A 190 -11.27 -7.26 -5.45
CA HIS A 190 -10.82 -7.74 -4.14
C HIS A 190 -10.61 -9.25 -4.08
N THR A 191 -10.87 -9.97 -5.18
CA THR A 191 -10.61 -11.41 -5.28
C THR A 191 -9.15 -11.71 -4.94
N ASP A 192 -8.94 -12.79 -4.18
CA ASP A 192 -7.63 -13.27 -3.70
C ASP A 192 -6.85 -12.34 -2.78
N ARG A 193 -7.44 -11.20 -2.33
CA ARG A 193 -6.80 -10.36 -1.31
C ARG A 193 -6.84 -11.07 0.05
N PRO A 194 -5.72 -11.11 0.80
CA PRO A 194 -5.67 -11.79 2.08
C PRO A 194 -6.44 -11.00 3.16
N VAL A 195 -7.19 -11.71 4.01
CA VAL A 195 -8.18 -11.12 4.94
C VAL A 195 -7.57 -10.14 5.94
N ASP A 196 -6.30 -10.35 6.31
CA ASP A 196 -5.57 -9.46 7.22
C ASP A 196 -5.27 -8.07 6.63
N THR A 197 -5.45 -7.88 5.31
CA THR A 197 -5.27 -6.57 4.64
C THR A 197 -6.54 -5.72 4.60
N CYS A 198 -7.70 -6.27 4.98
CA CYS A 198 -8.98 -5.56 4.87
C CYS A 198 -8.97 -4.24 5.66
N THR A 199 -8.41 -4.24 6.87
CA THR A 199 -8.38 -3.06 7.75
C THR A 199 -7.30 -2.05 7.40
N THR A 200 -6.41 -2.37 6.44
CA THR A 200 -5.44 -1.42 5.90
C THR A 200 -6.14 -0.29 5.13
N CYS A 201 -7.24 -0.62 4.44
CA CYS A 201 -8.02 0.35 3.67
C CYS A 201 -9.36 0.67 4.33
N HIS A 202 -10.04 -0.33 4.89
CA HIS A 202 -11.32 -0.15 5.56
C HIS A 202 -11.10 0.12 7.06
N THR A 203 -11.14 1.38 7.46
CA THR A 203 -10.97 1.76 8.86
C THR A 203 -12.31 1.76 9.60
N PRO A 204 -12.36 1.35 10.89
CA PRO A 204 -13.54 1.57 11.73
C PRO A 204 -13.92 3.04 11.77
N GLN A 205 -15.21 3.33 11.59
CA GLN A 205 -15.70 4.67 11.83
C GLN A 205 -15.63 4.96 13.34
N SER A 206 -15.08 6.12 13.69
CA SER A 206 -14.98 6.65 15.05
C SER A 206 -16.33 7.06 15.63
#